data_AF-A0A4P2VKL3-F1
#
_entry.id   AF-A0A4P2VKL3-F1
#
_cell.length_a   1.000
_cell.length_b   1.000
_cell.length_c   1.000
_cell.angle_alpha   90.00
_cell.angle_beta   90.00
_cell.angle_gamma   90.00
#
_symmetry.space_group_name_H-M   'P 1'
#
loop_
_entity.id
_entity.type
_entity.pdbx_description
1 polymer ?
#
loop_
_entity_poly.entity_id
_entity_poly.type
_entity_poly.pdbx_seq_one_letter_code
_entity_poly.pdbx_strand_id
1 'polypeptide(L)'
;MKTKITYITLGLISLILSGCMSQKNSSLRRTYFGDYADPKNVSVAWSSLYTENPSPEVRKFLSYSQDIKKNIFTQGIPYPAQKLNANWDRNYLRANNKYNYMRKNGVDCTRFLWHLYAGEMNLPYNSKYKNSAILSQTFAKRRINSELKNFVPLKRYKNGFAPRTGDILAFPGHALAVLDPKQCIAIQSTAWACERMTPRGQCHKGTEGKNAGVVVYKLMNKDDCANGLWNKLDSNKNKFTAGWRHKALNTWIEKIPKKAKNKQVITLVGHNISRRFIYFNGASHPVKTSYAIKTLQSKNGYPLDLVNVTVPKDALSGKIKIYWGNEIKPNIDNTVSSKRDLIIENNKLLSNNRL
;
A
#
# COMPACT_ATOMS: atom_id res chain seq x y z
N MET A 1 14.87 -8.78 -73.15
CA MET A 1 13.45 -8.96 -72.76
C MET A 1 13.40 -9.02 -71.23
N LYS A 2 13.02 -7.92 -70.58
CA LYS A 2 11.70 -7.69 -69.96
C LYS A 2 11.36 -8.66 -68.80
N THR A 3 11.61 -8.17 -67.59
CA THR A 3 10.73 -8.13 -66.40
C THR A 3 9.97 -9.39 -65.96
N LYS A 4 10.11 -9.75 -64.68
CA LYS A 4 9.12 -9.37 -63.64
C LYS A 4 9.61 -9.69 -62.22
N ILE A 5 9.49 -8.67 -61.37
CA ILE A 5 9.44 -8.76 -59.91
C ILE A 5 8.08 -9.34 -59.52
N THR A 6 8.02 -10.16 -58.48
CA THR A 6 6.77 -10.46 -57.78
C THR A 6 7.03 -10.47 -56.28
N TYR A 7 6.48 -9.47 -55.59
CA TYR A 7 6.26 -9.51 -54.15
C TYR A 7 4.94 -10.24 -53.90
N ILE A 8 4.93 -11.17 -52.94
CA ILE A 8 3.72 -11.57 -52.21
C ILE A 8 4.07 -11.57 -50.72
N THR A 9 3.50 -10.60 -50.01
CA THR A 9 3.32 -10.57 -48.56
C THR A 9 2.07 -11.35 -48.16
N LEU A 10 2.09 -11.89 -46.93
CA LEU A 10 1.04 -12.55 -46.10
C LEU A 10 1.43 -14.01 -45.86
N GLY A 11 1.62 -14.52 -44.64
CA GLY A 11 1.32 -14.07 -43.30
C GLY A 11 1.07 -15.34 -42.46
N LEU A 12 1.57 -15.39 -41.23
CA LEU A 12 1.01 -16.04 -40.03
C LEU A 12 2.11 -16.51 -39.06
N ILE A 13 2.14 -15.85 -37.91
CA ILE A 13 2.10 -16.43 -36.55
C ILE A 13 2.95 -17.69 -36.32
N SER A 14 4.07 -17.53 -35.60
CA SER A 14 4.39 -18.47 -34.51
C SER A 14 4.86 -17.72 -33.26
N LEU A 15 4.04 -17.89 -32.21
CA LEU A 15 4.35 -17.62 -30.82
C LEU A 15 5.33 -18.68 -30.33
N ILE A 16 6.57 -18.32 -29.96
CA ILE A 16 7.35 -19.08 -28.97
C ILE A 16 8.13 -18.10 -28.08
N LEU A 17 7.50 -17.80 -26.93
CA LEU A 17 8.06 -17.82 -25.57
C LEU A 17 9.58 -17.59 -25.44
N SER A 18 9.94 -16.39 -24.99
CA SER A 18 11.23 -16.10 -24.37
C SER A 18 11.37 -16.86 -23.06
N GLY A 19 12.01 -18.04 -23.13
CA GLY A 19 12.49 -18.77 -21.96
C GLY A 19 13.60 -17.99 -21.25
N CYS A 20 13.46 -17.84 -19.93
CA CYS A 20 14.53 -17.43 -19.05
C CYS A 20 15.71 -18.41 -19.19
N MET A 21 16.82 -17.98 -19.77
CA MET A 21 18.04 -18.77 -19.81
C MET A 21 18.70 -18.77 -18.43
N SER A 22 18.73 -19.96 -17.82
CA SER A 22 19.57 -20.33 -16.68
C SER A 22 21.01 -20.46 -17.16
N GLN A 23 21.93 -19.66 -16.60
CA GLN A 23 23.36 -19.89 -16.76
C GLN A 23 23.88 -20.70 -15.57
N LYS A 24 24.25 -21.95 -15.85
CA LYS A 24 24.94 -22.86 -14.94
C LYS A 24 26.46 -22.70 -15.14
N ASN A 25 27.18 -22.77 -14.02
CA ASN A 25 28.63 -22.91 -13.84
C ASN A 25 29.52 -21.68 -14.05
N SER A 26 29.90 -21.03 -12.94
CA SER A 26 31.33 -20.73 -12.73
C SER A 26 31.66 -20.80 -11.24
N SER A 27 32.60 -21.68 -10.92
CA SER A 27 33.30 -21.73 -9.64
C SER A 27 34.53 -20.83 -9.72
N LEU A 28 34.62 -19.78 -8.92
CA LEU A 28 35.89 -19.16 -8.54
C LEU A 28 35.71 -18.28 -7.30
N ARG A 29 36.38 -18.66 -6.20
CA ARG A 29 36.65 -17.81 -5.04
C ARG A 29 37.57 -16.67 -5.49
N ARG A 30 37.18 -15.42 -5.24
CA ARG A 30 38.08 -14.28 -4.98
C ARG A 30 37.42 -13.30 -4.01
N THR A 31 38.16 -12.99 -2.96
CA THR A 31 37.94 -11.95 -1.94
C THR A 31 38.11 -10.55 -2.54
N TYR A 32 37.17 -9.62 -2.30
CA TYR A 32 37.36 -8.17 -2.44
C TYR A 32 36.31 -7.40 -1.61
N PHE A 33 36.77 -6.31 -0.98
CA PHE A 33 36.05 -5.40 -0.07
C PHE A 33 35.13 -4.42 -0.82
N GLY A 34 34.00 -4.06 -0.20
CA GLY A 34 33.06 -3.01 -0.63
C GLY A 34 31.63 -3.28 -0.12
N ASP A 35 30.99 -2.25 0.45
CA ASP A 35 29.73 -2.28 1.20
C ASP A 35 28.67 -3.26 0.65
N TYR A 36 28.55 -4.40 1.34
CA TYR A 36 27.55 -5.42 1.08
C TYR A 36 26.25 -5.04 1.79
N ALA A 37 25.22 -4.67 1.03
CA ALA A 37 23.87 -4.61 1.58
C ALA A 37 23.26 -6.01 1.46
N ASP A 38 23.42 -6.81 2.52
CA ASP A 38 22.60 -8.01 2.67
C ASP A 38 21.13 -7.54 2.68
N PRO A 39 20.28 -7.97 1.72
CA PRO A 39 18.86 -7.60 1.72
C PRO A 39 18.14 -7.99 3.04
N LYS A 40 18.73 -8.84 3.88
CA LYS A 40 18.22 -9.16 5.23
C LYS A 40 18.54 -8.11 6.30
N ASN A 41 19.57 -7.28 6.11
CA ASN A 41 20.08 -6.33 7.12
C ASN A 41 19.74 -4.87 6.80
N VAL A 42 18.66 -4.61 6.05
CA VAL A 42 18.15 -3.25 5.87
C VAL A 42 17.68 -2.71 7.22
N SER A 43 18.46 -1.82 7.85
CA SER A 43 18.03 -1.14 9.07
C SER A 43 16.88 -0.18 8.76
N VAL A 44 15.82 -0.26 9.55
CA VAL A 44 14.63 0.59 9.42
C VAL A 44 14.44 1.31 10.73
N ALA A 45 14.40 2.64 10.70
CA ALA A 45 14.18 3.49 11.87
C ALA A 45 12.69 3.52 12.24
N TRP A 46 12.18 2.40 12.76
CA TRP A 46 10.76 2.20 13.06
C TRP A 46 10.17 3.31 13.93
N SER A 47 10.82 3.65 15.06
CA SER A 47 10.35 4.68 15.99
C SER A 47 10.17 6.05 15.31
N SER A 48 11.11 6.41 14.44
CA SER A 48 11.03 7.64 13.65
C SER A 48 9.86 7.58 12.64
N LEU A 49 9.72 6.47 11.91
CA LEU A 49 8.61 6.29 10.97
C LEU A 49 7.23 6.39 11.63
N TYR A 50 7.05 5.78 12.82
CA TYR A 50 5.79 5.88 13.58
C TYR A 50 5.49 7.30 14.06
N THR A 51 6.53 8.06 14.38
CA THR A 51 6.42 9.45 14.82
C THR A 51 6.06 10.37 13.66
N GLU A 52 6.72 10.20 12.51
CA GLU A 52 6.47 10.98 11.29
C GLU A 52 5.10 10.69 10.67
N ASN A 53 4.53 9.50 10.90
CA ASN A 53 3.27 9.06 10.31
C ASN A 53 2.15 8.93 11.37
N PRO A 54 1.35 9.98 11.62
CA PRO A 54 0.27 9.94 12.60
C PRO A 54 -0.98 9.19 12.13
N SER A 55 -1.15 8.97 10.82
CA SER A 55 -2.30 8.27 10.23
C SER A 55 -2.45 6.85 10.82
N PRO A 56 -3.63 6.49 11.38
CA PRO A 56 -3.89 5.14 11.91
C PRO A 56 -3.60 4.03 10.91
N GLU A 57 -4.03 4.22 9.65
CA GLU A 57 -3.87 3.21 8.61
C GLU A 57 -2.41 3.10 8.15
N VAL A 58 -1.66 4.21 8.12
CA VAL A 58 -0.20 4.14 7.88
C VAL A 58 0.51 3.43 9.03
N ARG A 59 0.08 3.63 10.28
CA ARG A 59 0.64 2.92 11.44
C ARG A 59 0.37 1.43 11.40
N LYS A 60 -0.81 1.00 10.95
CA LYS A 60 -1.08 -0.42 10.68
C LYS A 60 -0.13 -0.97 9.62
N PHE A 61 0.03 -0.27 8.50
CA PHE A 61 0.99 -0.64 7.46
C PHE A 61 2.42 -0.79 8.01
N LEU A 62 2.87 0.14 8.87
CA LEU A 62 4.17 0.06 9.54
C LEU A 62 4.28 -1.17 10.45
N SER A 63 3.27 -1.45 11.28
CA SER A 63 3.24 -2.62 12.17
C SER A 63 3.37 -3.91 11.38
N TYR A 64 2.58 -4.06 10.31
CA TYR A 64 2.65 -5.24 9.46
C TYR A 64 3.98 -5.36 8.73
N SER A 65 4.54 -4.24 8.27
CA SER A 65 5.87 -4.25 7.64
C SER A 65 6.96 -4.69 8.63
N GLN A 66 6.86 -4.30 9.90
CA GLN A 66 7.76 -4.71 10.96
C GLN A 66 7.61 -6.21 11.29
N ASP A 67 6.37 -6.69 11.39
CA ASP A 67 6.07 -8.11 11.64
C ASP A 67 6.53 -8.99 10.47
N ILE A 68 6.31 -8.55 9.23
CA ILE A 68 6.79 -9.23 8.03
C ILE A 68 8.31 -9.28 8.02
N LYS A 69 9.01 -8.17 8.34
CA LYS A 69 10.47 -8.17 8.45
C LYS A 69 10.96 -9.23 9.44
N LYS A 70 10.32 -9.33 10.62
CA LYS A 70 10.63 -10.37 11.61
C LYS A 70 10.39 -11.77 11.05
N ASN A 71 9.24 -12.00 10.40
CA ASN A 71 8.87 -13.28 9.82
C ASN A 71 9.76 -13.73 8.65
N ILE A 72 10.21 -12.78 7.82
CA ILE A 72 11.19 -13.00 6.74
C ILE A 72 12.53 -13.38 7.35
N PHE A 73 13.00 -12.65 8.37
CA PHE A 73 14.26 -12.94 9.03
C PHE A 73 14.27 -14.37 9.62
N THR A 74 13.16 -14.81 10.20
CA THR A 74 13.06 -16.13 10.82
C THR A 74 12.98 -17.30 9.84
N GLN A 75 12.22 -17.18 8.73
CA GLN A 75 11.89 -18.33 7.87
C GLN A 75 11.87 -18.04 6.36
N GLY A 76 12.04 -16.78 5.96
CA GLY A 76 11.91 -16.31 4.56
C GLY A 76 10.48 -16.50 4.01
N ILE A 77 10.20 -15.87 2.87
CA ILE A 77 9.03 -16.18 2.03
C ILE A 77 9.52 -16.11 0.58
N PRO A 78 9.51 -17.22 -0.18
CA PRO A 78 10.12 -17.23 -1.49
C PRO A 78 9.26 -16.56 -2.55
N TYR A 79 9.93 -16.07 -3.60
CA TYR A 79 9.27 -15.84 -4.87
C TYR A 79 8.91 -17.21 -5.48
N PRO A 80 7.76 -17.34 -6.17
CA PRO A 80 7.39 -18.61 -6.77
C PRO A 80 8.39 -19.01 -7.87
N ALA A 81 9.02 -20.18 -7.72
CA ALA A 81 9.99 -20.71 -8.67
C ALA A 81 9.35 -21.15 -10.00
N GLN A 82 8.05 -21.45 -9.98
CA GLN A 82 7.23 -21.78 -11.15
C GLN A 82 6.04 -20.81 -11.21
N LYS A 83 5.26 -20.86 -12.30
CA LYS A 83 4.02 -20.08 -12.40
C LYS A 83 3.10 -20.45 -11.22
N LEU A 84 2.58 -19.44 -10.52
CA LEU A 84 1.64 -19.68 -9.42
C LEU A 84 0.44 -20.49 -9.89
N ASN A 85 0.01 -21.44 -9.05
CA ASN A 85 -1.17 -22.25 -9.30
C ASN A 85 -2.39 -21.34 -9.56
N ALA A 86 -3.23 -21.68 -10.54
CA ALA A 86 -4.46 -20.94 -10.85
C ALA A 86 -5.41 -20.80 -9.64
N ASN A 87 -5.35 -21.74 -8.68
CA ASN A 87 -6.13 -21.75 -7.45
C ASN A 87 -5.43 -21.07 -6.26
N TRP A 88 -4.30 -20.38 -6.47
CA TRP A 88 -3.50 -19.81 -5.38
C TRP A 88 -4.32 -18.88 -4.49
N ASP A 89 -5.07 -17.94 -5.08
CA ASP A 89 -5.85 -16.94 -4.34
C ASP A 89 -6.95 -17.60 -3.49
N ARG A 90 -7.63 -18.61 -4.04
CA ARG A 90 -8.68 -19.37 -3.35
C ARG A 90 -8.11 -20.14 -2.16
N ASN A 91 -6.99 -20.82 -2.35
CA ASN A 91 -6.35 -21.62 -1.32
C ASN A 91 -5.72 -20.73 -0.24
N TYR A 92 -5.15 -19.58 -0.64
CA TYR A 92 -4.68 -18.56 0.28
C TYR A 92 -5.81 -18.08 1.21
N LEU A 93 -7.00 -17.79 0.68
CA LEU A 93 -8.15 -17.37 1.51
C LEU A 93 -8.61 -18.44 2.49
N ARG A 94 -8.53 -19.72 2.12
CA ARG A 94 -8.89 -20.86 2.97
C ARG A 94 -7.80 -21.28 3.97
N ALA A 95 -6.57 -20.82 3.77
CA ALA A 95 -5.46 -21.20 4.65
C ALA A 95 -5.63 -20.62 6.06
N ASN A 96 -5.50 -21.45 7.09
CA ASN A 96 -5.53 -21.02 8.50
C ASN A 96 -4.36 -20.09 8.84
N ASN A 97 -3.17 -20.37 8.28
CA ASN A 97 -1.99 -19.54 8.45
C ASN A 97 -1.49 -19.03 7.10
N LYS A 98 -1.69 -17.72 6.86
CA LYS A 98 -1.34 -17.05 5.59
C LYS A 98 0.16 -17.06 5.32
N TYR A 99 0.98 -16.82 6.34
CA TYR A 99 2.44 -16.83 6.22
C TYR A 99 2.97 -18.22 5.85
N ASN A 100 2.52 -19.28 6.51
CA ASN A 100 2.91 -20.66 6.17
C ASN A 100 2.48 -21.04 4.75
N TYR A 101 1.29 -20.61 4.34
CA TYR A 101 0.83 -20.83 2.97
C TYR A 101 1.73 -20.13 1.95
N MET A 102 2.06 -18.85 2.16
CA MET A 102 2.97 -18.11 1.28
C MET A 102 4.38 -18.71 1.26
N ARG A 103 4.89 -19.22 2.39
CA ARG A 103 6.19 -19.91 2.46
C ARG A 103 6.23 -21.16 1.59
N LYS A 104 5.18 -21.98 1.65
CA LYS A 104 5.10 -23.23 0.90
C LYS A 104 4.90 -23.01 -0.60
N ASN A 105 4.11 -22.02 -0.98
CA ASN A 105 3.66 -21.85 -2.38
C ASN A 105 4.34 -20.70 -3.12
N GLY A 106 5.15 -19.90 -2.42
CA GLY A 106 5.67 -18.63 -2.92
C GLY A 106 4.59 -17.56 -3.08
N VAL A 107 5.03 -16.32 -3.25
CA VAL A 107 4.14 -15.17 -3.49
C VAL A 107 4.77 -14.17 -4.46
N ASP A 108 4.01 -13.66 -5.43
CA ASP A 108 4.47 -12.60 -6.35
C ASP A 108 4.20 -11.19 -5.78
N CYS A 109 4.68 -10.15 -6.46
CA CYS A 109 4.50 -8.77 -6.01
C CYS A 109 3.03 -8.35 -5.86
N THR A 110 2.15 -8.81 -6.75
CA THR A 110 0.75 -8.41 -6.78
C THR A 110 -0.05 -9.04 -5.65
N ARG A 111 0.21 -10.32 -5.38
CA ARG A 111 -0.41 -11.08 -4.29
C ARG A 111 0.15 -10.68 -2.94
N PHE A 112 1.43 -10.30 -2.89
CA PHE A 112 2.00 -9.76 -1.68
C PHE A 112 1.38 -8.39 -1.33
N LEU A 113 1.20 -7.50 -2.31
CA LEU A 113 0.45 -6.26 -2.09
C LEU A 113 -1.00 -6.54 -1.70
N TRP A 114 -1.65 -7.53 -2.32
CA TRP A 114 -3.00 -7.93 -1.93
C TRP A 114 -3.05 -8.44 -0.48
N HIS A 115 -2.10 -9.28 -0.06
CA HIS A 115 -1.94 -9.71 1.33
C HIS A 115 -1.77 -8.51 2.27
N LEU A 116 -0.89 -7.57 1.94
CA LEU A 116 -0.66 -6.36 2.75
C LEU A 116 -1.92 -5.51 2.91
N TYR A 117 -2.52 -5.09 1.80
CA TYR A 117 -3.61 -4.12 1.84
C TYR A 117 -4.96 -4.76 2.16
N ALA A 118 -5.31 -5.88 1.52
CA ALA A 118 -6.60 -6.52 1.75
C ALA A 118 -6.59 -7.51 2.91
N GLY A 119 -5.50 -8.25 3.11
CA GLY A 119 -5.39 -9.25 4.17
C GLY A 119 -5.11 -8.62 5.53
N GLU A 120 -3.95 -7.98 5.66
CA GLU A 120 -3.47 -7.46 6.93
C GLU A 120 -4.16 -6.13 7.30
N MET A 121 -4.20 -5.17 6.38
CA MET A 121 -4.83 -3.87 6.65
C MET A 121 -6.36 -3.88 6.54
N ASN A 122 -6.95 -4.95 5.99
CA ASN A 122 -8.39 -5.07 5.71
C ASN A 122 -8.94 -3.87 4.91
N LEU A 123 -8.18 -3.43 3.90
CA LEU A 123 -8.56 -2.34 3.01
C LEU A 123 -9.14 -2.88 1.70
N PRO A 124 -10.24 -2.28 1.20
CA PRO A 124 -10.85 -2.64 -0.07
C PRO A 124 -9.90 -2.46 -1.27
N TYR A 125 -9.42 -3.58 -1.81
CA TYR A 125 -8.47 -3.58 -2.93
C TYR A 125 -9.16 -3.38 -4.29
N ASN A 126 -10.35 -3.94 -4.48
CA ASN A 126 -11.20 -3.80 -5.69
C ASN A 126 -10.56 -4.34 -6.99
N SER A 127 -10.08 -5.57 -6.98
CA SER A 127 -9.67 -6.32 -8.17
C SER A 127 -10.84 -6.67 -9.09
N LYS A 128 -10.53 -7.00 -10.37
CA LYS A 128 -11.51 -7.49 -11.36
C LYS A 128 -12.32 -8.69 -10.84
N TYR A 129 -11.67 -9.59 -10.11
CA TYR A 129 -12.29 -10.76 -9.48
C TYR A 129 -12.33 -10.54 -7.97
N LYS A 130 -13.46 -10.86 -7.32
CA LYS A 130 -13.60 -10.70 -5.86
C LYS A 130 -12.54 -11.52 -5.14
N ASN A 131 -11.88 -10.91 -4.15
CA ASN A 131 -10.83 -11.53 -3.35
C ASN A 131 -9.65 -12.04 -4.19
N SER A 132 -9.15 -11.20 -5.10
CA SER A 132 -7.97 -11.50 -5.91
C SER A 132 -7.01 -10.31 -5.93
N ALA A 133 -5.78 -10.53 -6.40
CA ALA A 133 -4.83 -9.44 -6.59
C ALA A 133 -5.18 -8.56 -7.80
N ILE A 134 -4.84 -7.27 -7.71
CA ILE A 134 -4.72 -6.36 -8.86
C ILE A 134 -3.34 -6.58 -9.48
N LEU A 135 -3.31 -6.80 -10.79
CA LEU A 135 -2.07 -7.07 -11.51
C LEU A 135 -1.14 -5.84 -11.57
N SER A 136 0.17 -6.08 -11.59
CA SER A 136 1.19 -5.00 -11.64
C SER A 136 1.03 -4.13 -12.90
N GLN A 137 0.64 -4.73 -14.03
CA GLN A 137 0.30 -3.99 -15.25
C GLN A 137 -0.87 -3.02 -15.09
N THR A 138 -1.82 -3.32 -14.19
CA THR A 138 -2.92 -2.41 -13.87
C THR A 138 -2.37 -1.26 -13.03
N PHE A 139 -1.57 -1.53 -11.99
CA PHE A 139 -0.88 -0.48 -11.22
C PHE A 139 0.07 0.37 -12.07
N ALA A 140 0.69 -0.17 -13.12
CA ALA A 140 1.61 0.58 -13.97
C ALA A 140 0.92 1.61 -14.89
N LYS A 141 -0.41 1.54 -15.04
CA LYS A 141 -1.20 2.50 -15.82
C LYS A 141 -1.24 3.84 -15.08
N ARG A 142 -1.28 4.95 -15.82
CA ARG A 142 -1.40 6.32 -15.23
C ARG A 142 -2.84 6.77 -15.01
N ARG A 143 -3.81 6.02 -15.53
CA ARG A 143 -5.24 6.39 -15.50
C ARG A 143 -5.98 5.50 -14.52
N ILE A 144 -6.91 6.10 -13.80
CA ILE A 144 -7.83 5.36 -12.92
C ILE A 144 -8.72 4.50 -13.81
N ASN A 145 -8.77 3.21 -13.52
CA ASN A 145 -9.77 2.29 -14.07
C ASN A 145 -10.69 1.81 -12.94
N SER A 146 -11.63 0.93 -13.29
CA SER A 146 -12.55 0.35 -12.31
C SER A 146 -11.81 -0.30 -11.17
N GLU A 147 -10.70 -1.04 -11.41
CA GLU A 147 -9.93 -1.72 -10.36
C GLU A 147 -9.28 -0.75 -9.37
N LEU A 148 -8.75 0.37 -9.84
CA LEU A 148 -8.03 1.35 -9.03
C LEU A 148 -8.92 2.42 -8.39
N LYS A 149 -10.26 2.24 -8.37
CA LYS A 149 -11.20 3.25 -7.84
C LYS A 149 -10.97 3.64 -6.38
N ASN A 150 -10.35 2.77 -5.57
CA ASN A 150 -10.03 3.03 -4.16
C ASN A 150 -8.66 3.68 -3.95
N PHE A 151 -7.95 3.93 -5.03
CA PHE A 151 -6.63 4.55 -5.02
C PHE A 151 -6.70 5.95 -5.64
N VAL A 152 -5.75 6.79 -5.26
CA VAL A 152 -5.52 8.12 -5.83
C VAL A 152 -4.15 8.07 -6.52
N PRO A 153 -4.03 8.54 -7.77
CA PRO A 153 -2.75 8.56 -8.46
C PRO A 153 -1.81 9.59 -7.80
N LEU A 154 -0.54 9.23 -7.65
CA LEU A 154 0.51 10.17 -7.26
C LEU A 154 0.86 11.05 -8.46
N LYS A 155 1.01 12.35 -8.20
CA LYS A 155 1.57 13.28 -9.19
C LYS A 155 3.04 12.98 -9.38
N ARG A 156 3.47 12.88 -10.63
CA ARG A 156 4.88 12.78 -10.99
C ARG A 156 5.54 14.14 -10.78
N TYR A 157 6.70 14.17 -10.14
CA TYR A 157 7.53 15.36 -9.97
C TYR A 157 8.83 15.17 -10.75
N LYS A 158 9.03 15.98 -11.79
CA LYS A 158 10.15 15.83 -12.74
C LYS A 158 10.22 14.39 -13.28
N ASN A 159 11.34 13.70 -13.07
CA ASN A 159 11.59 12.34 -13.52
C ASN A 159 11.06 11.24 -12.58
N GLY A 160 10.49 11.58 -11.42
CA GLY A 160 10.11 10.61 -10.39
C GLY A 160 8.82 10.90 -9.64
N PHE A 161 8.63 10.22 -8.52
CA PHE A 161 7.52 10.38 -7.60
C PHE A 161 8.06 10.74 -6.22
N ALA A 162 7.35 11.59 -5.48
CA ALA A 162 7.62 11.82 -4.06
C ALA A 162 6.60 11.02 -3.23
N PRO A 163 6.80 9.70 -3.05
CA PRO A 163 5.86 8.87 -2.32
C PRO A 163 5.88 9.19 -0.82
N ARG A 164 4.81 8.77 -0.16
CA ARG A 164 4.71 8.64 1.29
C ARG A 164 4.73 7.17 1.68
N THR A 165 4.97 6.90 2.96
CA THR A 165 4.82 5.56 3.52
C THR A 165 3.44 4.99 3.20
N GLY A 166 3.43 3.74 2.73
CA GLY A 166 2.24 3.02 2.28
C GLY A 166 1.74 3.41 0.88
N ASP A 167 2.48 4.23 0.12
CA ASP A 167 2.21 4.42 -1.30
C ASP A 167 2.77 3.25 -2.12
N ILE A 168 2.12 2.93 -3.23
CA ILE A 168 2.52 1.90 -4.17
C ILE A 168 3.22 2.59 -5.35
N LEU A 169 4.41 2.15 -5.72
CA LEU A 169 5.06 2.53 -6.98
C LEU A 169 5.09 1.33 -7.92
N ALA A 170 4.86 1.57 -9.21
CA ALA A 170 4.74 0.50 -10.18
C ALA A 170 5.35 0.85 -11.54
N PHE A 171 5.78 -0.19 -12.24
CA PHE A 171 6.15 -0.19 -13.65
C PHE A 171 5.66 -1.48 -14.32
N PRO A 172 5.58 -1.56 -15.66
CA PRO A 172 5.13 -2.77 -16.32
C PRO A 172 5.99 -3.97 -15.92
N GLY A 173 5.41 -4.92 -15.18
CA GLY A 173 6.09 -6.10 -14.66
C GLY A 173 6.24 -6.14 -13.14
N HIS A 174 6.18 -5.00 -12.42
CA HIS A 174 6.38 -4.99 -10.96
C HIS A 174 5.68 -3.86 -10.23
N ALA A 175 5.34 -4.09 -8.97
CA ALA A 175 4.80 -3.10 -8.07
C ALA A 175 5.33 -3.33 -6.64
N LEU A 176 5.59 -2.26 -5.92
CA LEU A 176 6.11 -2.30 -4.55
C LEU A 176 5.39 -1.31 -3.64
N ALA A 177 5.40 -1.56 -2.34
CA ALA A 177 4.93 -0.62 -1.34
C ALA A 177 6.11 0.11 -0.71
N VAL A 178 6.03 1.44 -0.63
CA VAL A 178 7.07 2.29 -0.07
C VAL A 178 6.97 2.26 1.46
N LEU A 179 8.07 1.88 2.12
CA LEU A 179 8.16 1.78 3.57
C LEU A 179 8.73 3.06 4.18
N ASP A 180 9.94 3.42 3.76
CA ASP A 180 10.60 4.67 4.14
C ASP A 180 10.97 5.44 2.88
N PRO A 181 10.19 6.48 2.50
CA PRO A 181 10.46 7.21 1.28
C PRO A 181 11.81 7.93 1.32
N LYS A 182 12.19 8.53 2.47
CA LYS A 182 13.41 9.33 2.62
C LYS A 182 14.66 8.45 2.56
N GLN A 183 14.60 7.27 3.16
CA GLN A 183 15.69 6.29 3.15
C GLN A 183 15.65 5.35 1.95
N CYS A 184 14.72 5.55 1.02
CA CYS A 184 14.58 4.77 -0.20
C CYS A 184 14.32 3.28 0.06
N ILE A 185 13.51 2.98 1.09
CA ILE A 185 13.19 1.61 1.52
C ILE A 185 11.77 1.26 1.09
N ALA A 186 11.62 0.09 0.47
CA ALA A 186 10.36 -0.51 0.08
C ALA A 186 10.18 -1.87 0.75
N ILE A 187 8.95 -2.38 0.73
CA ILE A 187 8.63 -3.77 0.99
C ILE A 187 7.97 -4.36 -0.27
N GLN A 188 8.46 -5.51 -0.71
CA GLN A 188 8.06 -6.11 -1.99
C GLN A 188 8.23 -7.61 -1.99
N SER A 189 7.61 -8.29 -2.96
CA SER A 189 7.99 -9.65 -3.36
C SER A 189 8.54 -9.66 -4.77
N THR A 190 9.73 -10.19 -5.02
CA THR A 190 10.37 -10.12 -6.34
C THR A 190 11.16 -11.39 -6.68
N ALA A 191 11.27 -11.72 -7.97
CA ALA A 191 12.10 -12.85 -8.41
C ALA A 191 13.60 -12.58 -8.23
N TRP A 192 13.96 -11.30 -8.07
CA TRP A 192 15.32 -10.82 -7.98
C TRP A 192 15.44 -9.77 -6.87
N ALA A 193 16.46 -9.88 -6.03
CA ALA A 193 16.90 -8.78 -5.18
C ALA A 193 18.37 -8.50 -5.47
N CYS A 194 18.75 -7.22 -5.55
CA CYS A 194 20.14 -6.89 -5.81
C CYS A 194 21.02 -7.20 -4.61
N GLU A 195 21.98 -8.11 -4.75
CA GLU A 195 22.97 -8.40 -3.70
C GLU A 195 24.23 -7.53 -3.85
N ARG A 196 24.58 -7.16 -5.09
CA ARG A 196 25.81 -6.40 -5.39
C ARG A 196 25.61 -5.45 -6.54
N MET A 197 26.18 -4.26 -6.40
CA MET A 197 26.32 -3.28 -7.49
C MET A 197 27.66 -3.41 -8.20
N THR A 198 27.68 -3.11 -9.49
CA THR A 198 28.91 -2.77 -10.20
C THR A 198 29.47 -1.43 -9.70
N PRO A 199 30.76 -1.13 -9.92
CA PRO A 199 31.31 0.21 -9.69
C PRO A 199 30.58 1.35 -10.44
N ARG A 200 29.83 1.02 -11.51
CA ARG A 200 29.01 1.96 -12.29
C ARG A 200 27.58 2.12 -11.76
N GLY A 201 27.28 1.55 -10.61
CA GLY A 201 25.97 1.63 -9.98
C GLY A 201 24.88 0.85 -10.71
N GLN A 202 25.19 -0.36 -11.16
CA GLN A 202 24.20 -1.26 -11.77
C GLN A 202 24.11 -2.53 -10.96
N CYS A 203 22.92 -3.10 -10.81
CA CYS A 203 22.80 -4.39 -10.18
C CYS A 203 23.58 -5.46 -10.97
N HIS A 204 24.62 -6.03 -10.36
CA HIS A 204 25.53 -6.98 -10.99
C HIS A 204 25.21 -8.42 -10.65
N LYS A 205 24.67 -8.66 -9.46
CA LYS A 205 24.31 -9.99 -8.96
C LYS A 205 22.95 -9.93 -8.27
N GLY A 206 21.98 -10.62 -8.84
CA GLY A 206 20.68 -10.87 -8.21
C GLY A 206 20.73 -12.14 -7.37
N THR A 207 19.95 -12.17 -6.30
CA THR A 207 19.57 -13.41 -5.62
C THR A 207 18.24 -13.90 -6.18
N GLU A 208 17.97 -15.21 -6.09
CA GLU A 208 16.72 -15.84 -6.53
C GLU A 208 16.04 -16.63 -5.39
N GLY A 209 14.78 -17.01 -5.59
CA GLY A 209 14.05 -17.89 -4.67
C GLY A 209 13.77 -17.26 -3.31
N LYS A 210 14.14 -17.93 -2.21
CA LYS A 210 13.84 -17.49 -0.82
C LYS A 210 14.52 -16.19 -0.41
N ASN A 211 15.66 -15.87 -1.02
CA ASN A 211 16.40 -14.65 -0.73
C ASN A 211 15.87 -13.46 -1.56
N ALA A 212 15.15 -13.74 -2.66
CA ALA A 212 14.63 -12.72 -3.56
C ALA A 212 13.18 -12.34 -3.25
N GLY A 213 12.40 -13.30 -2.73
CA GLY A 213 10.95 -13.22 -2.51
C GLY A 213 10.48 -12.03 -1.68
N VAL A 214 9.75 -12.26 -0.59
CA VAL A 214 9.31 -11.12 0.23
C VAL A 214 10.52 -10.55 0.95
N VAL A 215 10.81 -9.28 0.70
CA VAL A 215 11.97 -8.56 1.24
C VAL A 215 11.60 -7.13 1.64
N VAL A 216 12.26 -6.65 2.70
CA VAL A 216 12.41 -5.20 2.94
C VAL A 216 13.68 -4.78 2.23
N TYR A 217 13.55 -3.87 1.28
CA TYR A 217 14.60 -3.60 0.30
C TYR A 217 14.92 -2.11 0.27
N LYS A 218 16.19 -1.78 0.46
CA LYS A 218 16.72 -0.43 0.25
C LYS A 218 17.24 -0.35 -1.18
N LEU A 219 16.80 0.66 -1.92
CA LEU A 219 17.34 0.94 -3.26
C LEU A 219 18.83 1.21 -3.12
N MET A 220 19.61 0.58 -3.99
CA MET A 220 21.06 0.55 -3.89
C MET A 220 21.67 1.71 -4.69
N ASN A 221 21.01 2.10 -5.78
CA ASN A 221 21.45 3.19 -6.64
C ASN A 221 21.01 4.57 -6.10
N LYS A 222 21.97 5.46 -5.83
CA LYS A 222 21.71 6.82 -5.33
C LYS A 222 20.84 7.67 -6.26
N ASP A 223 20.96 7.49 -7.58
CA ASP A 223 20.19 8.27 -8.57
C ASP A 223 18.75 7.74 -8.76
N ASP A 224 18.48 6.55 -8.25
CA ASP A 224 17.19 5.89 -8.38
C ASP A 224 16.21 6.40 -7.34
N CYS A 225 16.73 6.79 -6.18
CA CYS A 225 16.03 7.54 -5.16
C CYS A 225 16.96 8.50 -4.41
N ALA A 226 16.64 9.79 -4.50
CA ALA A 226 17.40 10.85 -3.83
C ALA A 226 16.44 11.78 -3.07
N ASN A 227 16.70 12.01 -1.78
CA ASN A 227 15.91 12.89 -0.93
C ASN A 227 14.39 12.60 -0.96
N GLY A 228 14.01 11.32 -1.04
CA GLY A 228 12.60 10.92 -1.11
C GLY A 228 11.94 11.05 -2.49
N LEU A 229 12.70 11.40 -3.54
CA LEU A 229 12.23 11.37 -4.92
C LEU A 229 12.65 10.06 -5.59
N TRP A 230 11.67 9.21 -5.94
CA TRP A 230 11.84 7.88 -6.50
C TRP A 230 11.63 7.87 -8.01
N ASN A 231 12.65 7.46 -8.77
CA ASN A 231 12.66 7.48 -10.23
C ASN A 231 12.52 6.08 -10.86
N LYS A 232 13.26 5.10 -10.34
CA LYS A 232 13.35 3.74 -10.91
C LYS A 232 13.82 2.74 -9.86
N LEU A 233 13.82 1.45 -10.19
CA LEU A 233 14.26 0.36 -9.31
C LEU A 233 15.52 -0.33 -9.84
N ASP A 234 16.68 0.13 -9.37
CA ASP A 234 18.05 -0.37 -9.59
C ASP A 234 18.47 -0.60 -11.06
N SER A 235 17.70 -0.07 -12.01
CA SER A 235 17.93 -0.22 -13.46
C SER A 235 17.17 0.81 -14.29
N ASN A 236 17.77 1.24 -15.40
CA ASN A 236 17.15 2.14 -16.38
C ASN A 236 15.89 1.57 -17.04
N LYS A 237 15.73 0.24 -17.08
CA LYS A 237 14.54 -0.42 -17.63
C LYS A 237 13.36 -0.42 -16.64
N ASN A 238 13.63 -0.27 -15.35
CA ASN A 238 12.66 -0.40 -14.26
C ASN A 238 12.17 0.98 -13.78
N LYS A 239 11.89 1.90 -14.70
CA LYS A 239 11.39 3.25 -14.36
C LYS A 239 9.95 3.18 -13.88
N PHE A 240 9.67 3.76 -12.70
CA PHE A 240 8.30 3.85 -12.21
C PHE A 240 7.46 4.65 -13.20
N THR A 241 6.36 4.05 -13.67
CA THR A 241 5.45 4.68 -14.64
C THR A 241 4.25 5.30 -13.95
N ALA A 242 3.92 4.83 -12.75
CA ALA A 242 2.79 5.26 -11.94
C ALA A 242 3.07 5.10 -10.45
N GLY A 243 2.34 5.87 -9.64
CA GLY A 243 2.27 5.69 -8.20
C GLY A 243 0.82 5.80 -7.73
N TRP A 244 0.47 5.08 -6.67
CA TRP A 244 -0.87 5.01 -6.12
C TRP A 244 -0.88 5.11 -4.60
N ARG A 245 -1.86 5.84 -4.05
CA ARG A 245 -2.14 5.87 -2.63
C ARG A 245 -3.55 5.39 -2.35
N HIS A 246 -3.71 4.44 -1.44
CA HIS A 246 -5.05 4.03 -1.02
C HIS A 246 -5.77 5.20 -0.31
N LYS A 247 -7.05 5.45 -0.65
CA LYS A 247 -7.82 6.59 -0.13
C LYS A 247 -7.90 6.62 1.40
N ALA A 248 -8.02 5.45 2.04
CA ALA A 248 -8.03 5.33 3.51
C ALA A 248 -6.78 5.92 4.18
N LEU A 249 -5.62 5.92 3.51
CA LEU A 249 -4.38 6.49 4.05
C LEU A 249 -4.38 8.04 4.06
N ASN A 250 -5.37 8.68 3.43
CA ASN A 250 -5.52 10.14 3.42
C ASN A 250 -6.59 10.65 4.40
N THR A 251 -7.39 9.75 4.98
CA THR A 251 -8.58 10.14 5.73
C THR A 251 -8.55 9.59 7.14
N TRP A 252 -8.48 10.46 8.15
CA TRP A 252 -8.63 10.08 9.54
C TRP A 252 -8.93 11.28 10.43
N ILE A 253 -9.42 11.00 11.64
CA ILE A 253 -9.73 12.02 12.64
C ILE A 253 -8.59 12.12 13.64
N GLU A 254 -8.09 13.34 13.84
CA GLU A 254 -7.03 13.67 14.79
C GLU A 254 -7.59 14.04 16.17
N LYS A 255 -8.65 14.86 16.20
CA LYS A 255 -9.27 15.32 17.44
C LYS A 255 -10.79 15.15 17.38
N ILE A 256 -11.31 14.63 18.49
CA ILE A 256 -12.73 14.46 18.80
C ILE A 256 -12.92 15.04 20.20
N PRO A 257 -14.03 15.75 20.49
CA PRO A 257 -14.37 16.11 21.86
C PRO A 257 -14.50 14.85 22.73
N LYS A 258 -14.19 14.96 24.02
CA LYS A 258 -14.31 13.82 24.93
C LYS A 258 -15.77 13.42 25.16
N LYS A 259 -16.67 14.40 25.19
CA LYS A 259 -18.07 14.28 25.57
C LYS A 259 -18.93 15.04 24.57
N ALA A 260 -20.12 14.52 24.30
CA ALA A 260 -21.17 15.18 23.53
C ALA A 260 -22.55 14.70 23.98
N LYS A 261 -23.60 15.43 23.64
CA LYS A 261 -24.99 15.00 23.82
C LYS A 261 -25.61 14.62 22.48
N ASN A 262 -26.63 13.77 22.50
CA ASN A 262 -27.44 13.52 21.31
C ASN A 262 -28.00 14.84 20.74
N LYS A 263 -28.07 14.94 19.40
CA LYS A 263 -28.47 16.14 18.64
C LYS A 263 -27.55 17.36 18.79
N GLN A 264 -26.47 17.27 19.57
CA GLN A 264 -25.49 18.36 19.68
C GLN A 264 -24.64 18.45 18.40
N VAL A 265 -24.33 19.67 17.98
CA VAL A 265 -23.30 19.91 16.96
C VAL A 265 -21.93 19.88 17.64
N ILE A 266 -21.04 19.02 17.15
CA ILE A 266 -19.66 18.91 17.63
C ILE A 266 -18.67 19.27 16.52
N THR A 267 -17.48 19.71 16.93
CA THR A 267 -16.38 19.99 16.02
C THR A 267 -15.40 18.81 15.99
N LEU A 268 -15.02 18.40 14.78
CA LEU A 268 -13.97 17.41 14.54
C LEU A 268 -12.79 18.08 13.83
N VAL A 269 -11.58 17.59 14.10
CA VAL A 269 -10.37 17.99 13.37
C VAL A 269 -9.70 16.75 12.80
N GLY A 270 -9.36 16.75 11.52
CA GLY A 270 -8.75 15.59 10.86
C GLY A 270 -8.32 15.86 9.43
N HIS A 271 -7.83 14.84 8.75
CA HIS A 271 -7.36 14.95 7.36
C HIS A 271 -8.43 14.46 6.38
N ASN A 272 -8.71 15.25 5.34
CA ASN A 272 -9.69 14.93 4.28
C ASN A 272 -11.07 14.52 4.86
N ILE A 273 -11.50 15.23 5.91
CA ILE A 273 -12.75 14.95 6.63
C ILE A 273 -13.88 15.89 6.27
N SER A 274 -13.60 16.94 5.47
CA SER A 274 -14.63 17.81 4.88
C SER A 274 -15.61 17.01 4.02
N ARG A 275 -16.92 17.23 4.25
CA ARG A 275 -18.03 16.60 3.52
C ARG A 275 -18.02 15.06 3.51
N ARG A 276 -17.40 14.43 4.51
CA ARG A 276 -17.37 12.96 4.68
C ARG A 276 -18.52 12.47 5.52
N PHE A 277 -18.88 11.21 5.34
CA PHE A 277 -19.85 10.54 6.20
C PHE A 277 -19.17 10.00 7.46
N ILE A 278 -19.82 10.18 8.60
CA ILE A 278 -19.40 9.70 9.91
C ILE A 278 -20.46 8.72 10.41
N TYR A 279 -20.03 7.52 10.77
CA TYR A 279 -20.82 6.54 11.47
C TYR A 279 -20.58 6.69 12.97
N PHE A 280 -21.63 7.08 13.69
CA PHE A 280 -21.64 7.04 15.14
C PHE A 280 -21.99 5.64 15.61
N ASN A 281 -21.43 5.21 16.73
CA ASN A 281 -21.84 3.95 17.34
C ASN A 281 -23.34 4.00 17.69
N GLY A 282 -24.08 2.92 17.47
CA GLY A 282 -25.54 2.83 17.71
C GLY A 282 -26.44 3.59 16.72
N ALA A 283 -25.91 4.52 15.92
CA ALA A 283 -26.72 5.27 14.97
C ALA A 283 -27.10 4.44 13.74
N SER A 284 -28.38 4.48 13.38
CA SER A 284 -28.94 3.76 12.22
C SER A 284 -28.41 4.25 10.87
N HIS A 285 -28.06 5.54 10.79
CA HIS A 285 -27.62 6.19 9.55
C HIS A 285 -26.37 7.04 9.80
N PRO A 286 -25.42 7.08 8.84
CA PRO A 286 -24.28 7.98 8.94
C PRO A 286 -24.71 9.43 8.73
N VAL A 287 -23.98 10.35 9.35
CA VAL A 287 -24.18 11.79 9.21
C VAL A 287 -23.03 12.42 8.43
N LYS A 288 -23.32 13.43 7.63
CA LYS A 288 -22.31 14.11 6.81
C LYS A 288 -21.69 15.28 7.57
N THR A 289 -20.38 15.40 7.55
CA THR A 289 -19.69 16.59 8.07
C THR A 289 -19.98 17.81 7.20
N SER A 290 -19.84 18.99 7.80
CA SER A 290 -19.87 20.26 7.08
C SER A 290 -18.73 20.36 6.05
N TYR A 291 -18.76 21.42 5.24
CA TYR A 291 -17.54 21.90 4.61
C TYR A 291 -16.51 22.29 5.69
N ALA A 292 -15.22 22.26 5.34
CA ALA A 292 -14.17 22.76 6.21
C ALA A 292 -14.45 24.22 6.58
N ILE A 293 -14.65 24.46 7.87
CA ILE A 293 -14.87 25.79 8.44
C ILE A 293 -13.53 26.53 8.44
N LYS A 294 -12.46 25.79 8.72
CA LYS A 294 -11.08 26.27 8.68
C LYS A 294 -10.16 25.13 8.30
N THR A 295 -9.13 25.44 7.53
CA THR A 295 -8.01 24.52 7.28
C THR A 295 -6.83 24.94 8.15
N LEU A 296 -6.38 24.04 9.01
CA LEU A 296 -5.21 24.21 9.88
C LEU A 296 -4.01 23.47 9.28
N GLN A 297 -2.80 23.80 9.72
CA GLN A 297 -1.61 22.99 9.44
C GLN A 297 -1.32 22.07 10.63
N SER A 298 -1.08 20.78 10.34
CA SER A 298 -0.53 19.84 11.32
C SER A 298 0.93 20.14 11.60
N LYS A 299 1.49 19.55 12.68
CA LYS A 299 2.92 19.64 13.01
C LYS A 299 3.85 19.18 11.87
N ASN A 300 3.36 18.30 10.99
CA ASN A 300 4.12 17.75 9.87
C ASN A 300 3.77 18.45 8.54
N GLY A 301 3.13 19.63 8.59
CA GLY A 301 2.77 20.44 7.42
C GLY A 301 1.55 19.96 6.62
N TYR A 302 0.95 18.81 6.96
CA TYR A 302 -0.25 18.33 6.28
C TYR A 302 -1.49 19.13 6.67
N PRO A 303 -2.42 19.42 5.72
CA PRO A 303 -3.64 20.17 5.99
C PRO A 303 -4.61 19.37 6.86
N LEU A 304 -5.24 20.06 7.79
CA LEU A 304 -6.26 19.57 8.72
C LEU A 304 -7.56 20.33 8.51
N ASP A 305 -8.64 19.63 8.21
CA ASP A 305 -9.98 20.22 8.14
C ASP A 305 -10.56 20.30 9.55
N LEU A 306 -11.05 21.47 9.93
CA LEU A 306 -11.96 21.66 11.05
C LEU A 306 -13.39 21.65 10.50
N VAL A 307 -14.22 20.72 10.96
CA VAL A 307 -15.59 20.52 10.46
C VAL A 307 -16.56 20.38 11.63
N ASN A 308 -17.82 20.69 11.37
CA ASN A 308 -18.92 20.40 12.29
C ASN A 308 -19.68 19.14 11.85
N VAL A 309 -20.23 18.42 12.82
CA VAL A 309 -21.14 17.30 12.60
C VAL A 309 -22.15 17.22 13.73
N THR A 310 -23.40 16.90 13.40
CA THR A 310 -24.46 16.73 14.39
C THR A 310 -24.46 15.29 14.89
N VAL A 311 -24.38 15.11 16.22
CA VAL A 311 -24.50 13.79 16.85
C VAL A 311 -25.93 13.26 16.66
N PRO A 312 -26.11 12.04 16.10
CA PRO A 312 -27.43 11.44 15.94
C PRO A 312 -28.22 11.28 17.26
N LYS A 313 -29.55 11.23 17.16
CA LYS A 313 -30.43 11.06 18.33
C LYS A 313 -30.26 9.71 19.05
N ASP A 314 -29.80 8.71 18.31
CA ASP A 314 -29.62 7.30 18.66
C ASP A 314 -28.14 6.93 18.86
N ALA A 315 -27.23 7.90 18.82
CA ALA A 315 -25.81 7.66 19.03
C ALA A 315 -25.52 7.18 20.46
N LEU A 316 -24.63 6.18 20.56
CA LEU A 316 -24.07 5.65 21.80
C LEU A 316 -22.59 6.01 21.92
N SER A 317 -22.07 5.91 23.15
CA SER A 317 -20.64 6.06 23.41
C SER A 317 -19.81 5.04 22.61
N GLY A 318 -18.64 5.47 22.15
CA GLY A 318 -17.69 4.61 21.44
C GLY A 318 -16.93 5.32 20.34
N LYS A 319 -16.20 4.55 19.53
CA LYS A 319 -15.48 5.08 18.35
C LYS A 319 -16.45 5.51 17.28
N ILE A 320 -16.12 6.60 16.60
CA ILE A 320 -16.78 7.01 15.37
C ILE A 320 -15.94 6.52 14.18
N LYS A 321 -16.60 6.14 13.08
CA LYS A 321 -15.92 5.72 11.86
C LYS A 321 -16.15 6.75 10.77
N ILE A 322 -15.10 7.13 10.05
CA ILE A 322 -15.18 8.07 8.93
C ILE A 322 -15.09 7.33 7.60
N TYR A 323 -16.06 7.54 6.73
CA TYR A 323 -16.06 7.03 5.37
C TYR A 323 -15.04 7.81 4.52
N TRP A 324 -14.09 7.08 3.92
CA TRP A 324 -13.03 7.69 3.10
C TRP A 324 -13.36 7.79 1.62
N GLY A 325 -14.46 7.18 1.17
CA GLY A 325 -14.90 7.23 -0.23
C GLY A 325 -15.66 8.52 -0.57
N ASN A 326 -16.15 8.58 -1.82
CA ASN A 326 -16.90 9.71 -2.37
C ASN A 326 -18.32 9.30 -2.83
N GLU A 327 -18.73 8.06 -2.61
CA GLU A 327 -20.01 7.55 -3.13
C GLU A 327 -21.18 8.23 -2.41
N ILE A 328 -22.28 8.43 -3.13
CA ILE A 328 -23.50 9.03 -2.58
C ILE A 328 -24.08 8.13 -1.47
N LYS A 329 -23.99 6.81 -1.65
CA LYS A 329 -24.37 5.80 -0.66
C LYS A 329 -23.11 5.28 0.03
N PRO A 330 -22.77 5.75 1.24
CA PRO A 330 -21.55 5.31 1.93
C PRO A 330 -21.67 3.86 2.40
N ASN A 331 -20.56 3.12 2.33
CA ASN A 331 -20.44 1.77 2.89
C ASN A 331 -19.55 1.83 4.15
N ILE A 332 -20.00 1.20 5.24
CA ILE A 332 -19.27 1.13 6.51
C ILE A 332 -17.93 0.36 6.39
N ASP A 333 -17.81 -0.56 5.43
CA ASP A 333 -16.56 -1.29 5.16
C ASP A 333 -15.47 -0.36 4.60
N ASN A 334 -15.86 0.78 4.03
CA ASN A 334 -14.98 1.79 3.48
C ASN A 334 -14.74 2.92 4.51
N THR A 335 -14.51 2.55 5.77
CA THR A 335 -14.29 3.51 6.86
C THR A 335 -12.96 3.34 7.59
N VAL A 336 -12.49 4.41 8.22
CA VAL A 336 -11.39 4.41 9.19
C VAL A 336 -11.97 4.73 10.56
N SER A 337 -11.61 3.98 11.58
CA SER A 337 -12.08 4.24 12.96
C SER A 337 -11.26 5.35 13.63
N SER A 338 -11.90 6.15 14.48
CA SER A 338 -11.21 7.08 15.35
C SER A 338 -10.27 6.38 16.33
N LYS A 339 -9.19 7.07 16.74
CA LYS A 339 -8.31 6.55 17.80
C LYS A 339 -8.96 6.59 19.18
N ARG A 340 -9.80 7.60 19.42
CA ARG A 340 -10.47 7.86 20.71
C ARG A 340 -11.97 7.64 20.59
N ASP A 341 -12.55 7.28 21.72
CA ASP A 341 -13.98 7.14 21.89
C ASP A 341 -14.60 8.51 22.17
N LEU A 342 -15.83 8.71 21.71
CA LEU A 342 -16.68 9.82 22.09
C LEU A 342 -17.65 9.31 23.16
N ILE A 343 -17.73 10.01 24.29
CA ILE A 343 -18.72 9.71 25.33
C ILE A 343 -20.01 10.46 24.99
N ILE A 344 -21.12 9.74 24.86
CA ILE A 344 -22.45 10.33 24.69
C ILE A 344 -23.11 10.44 26.07
N GLU A 345 -23.28 11.68 26.52
CA GLU A 345 -23.98 11.98 27.77
C GLU A 345 -25.49 11.91 27.52
N ASN A 346 -26.10 10.83 27.99
CA ASN A 346 -27.55 10.70 27.97
C ASN A 346 -28.14 11.64 29.02
N ASN A 347 -28.91 12.64 28.60
CA ASN A 347 -29.88 13.33 29.45
C ASN A 347 -31.08 12.39 29.75
N LYS A 348 -30.84 11.13 30.17
CA LYS A 348 -31.83 10.47 31.02
C LYS A 348 -31.69 11.15 32.37
N LEU A 349 -32.38 12.28 32.51
CA LEU A 349 -32.89 12.67 33.82
C LEU A 349 -33.49 11.40 34.39
N LEU A 350 -32.90 10.92 35.49
CA LEU A 350 -33.58 10.05 36.42
C LEU A 350 -34.86 10.81 36.78
N SER A 351 -35.95 10.58 36.04
CA SER A 351 -37.29 10.78 36.56
C SER A 351 -37.41 9.75 37.66
N ASN A 352 -36.87 10.11 38.84
CA ASN A 352 -37.29 9.55 40.10
C ASN A 352 -38.81 9.70 40.09
N ASN A 353 -39.50 8.58 39.85
CA ASN A 353 -40.86 8.43 40.33
C ASN A 353 -40.78 8.55 41.85
N ARG A 354 -40.91 9.78 42.34
CA ARG A 354 -41.40 10.09 43.68
C ARG A 354 -42.85 10.49 43.49
N LEU A 355 -43.74 9.50 43.61
CA LEU A 355 -44.78 9.39 44.64
C LEU A 355 -45.67 8.19 44.29
#